data_AF-A0A2L2Y9L1-F1
#
_entry.id   AF-A0A2L2Y9L1-F1
#
_cell.length_a   1.000
_cell.length_b   1.000
_cell.length_c   1.000
_cell.angle_alpha   90.00
_cell.angle_beta   90.00
_cell.angle_gamma   90.00
#
_symmetry.space_group_name_H-M   'P 1'
#
loop_
_entity.id
_entity.type
_entity.pdbx_description
1 polymer ?
#
loop_
_entity_poly.entity_id
_entity_poly.type
_entity_poly.pdbx_seq_one_letter_code
_entity_poly.pdbx_strand_id
1 'polypeptide(L)'
;QKRKGYMAKTLSQNDDRNFSERLFNVLNEMEKNTCVKRLLCEIGAEPSKFGTIGLQVTKYILSIPPVTWNSLTFSYKEAFETGLQNGDEVCLQIYSNCSYNLYKAVSFLWFIINPLKL
;
A
#
# COMPACT_ATOMS: atom_id res chain seq x y z
N GLN A 1 4.46 -32.72 -20.25
CA GLN A 1 3.85 -31.42 -19.87
C GLN A 1 4.24 -31.12 -18.42
N LYS A 2 4.98 -30.02 -18.11
CA LYS A 2 5.12 -29.38 -16.76
C LYS A 2 6.28 -28.36 -16.58
N ARG A 3 6.99 -27.92 -17.64
CA ARG A 3 8.09 -26.91 -17.48
C ARG A 3 7.74 -25.45 -17.81
N LYS A 4 6.61 -25.18 -18.47
CA LYS A 4 6.24 -23.81 -18.90
C LYS A 4 5.60 -22.92 -17.82
N GLY A 5 5.17 -23.48 -16.68
CA GLY A 5 4.49 -22.72 -15.62
C GLY A 5 5.41 -22.00 -14.62
N TYR A 6 6.62 -22.50 -14.40
CA TYR A 6 7.53 -21.95 -13.37
C TYR A 6 8.25 -20.67 -13.83
N MET A 7 8.61 -20.55 -15.10
CA MET A 7 9.28 -19.36 -15.62
C MET A 7 8.36 -18.13 -15.70
N ALA A 8 7.10 -18.31 -16.14
CA ALA A 8 6.14 -17.21 -16.26
C ALA A 8 5.78 -16.60 -14.90
N LYS A 9 5.67 -17.44 -13.85
CA LYS A 9 5.36 -16.98 -12.49
C LYS A 9 6.50 -16.18 -11.86
N THR A 10 7.74 -16.56 -12.16
CA THR A 10 8.94 -15.89 -11.62
C THR A 10 9.19 -14.54 -12.31
N LEU A 11 8.92 -14.42 -13.61
CA LEU A 11 8.99 -13.14 -14.33
C LEU A 11 7.93 -12.15 -13.82
N SER A 12 6.67 -12.58 -13.74
CA SER A 12 5.57 -11.75 -13.25
C SER A 12 5.81 -11.24 -11.83
N GLN A 13 6.28 -12.10 -10.91
CA GLN A 13 6.55 -11.72 -9.53
C GLN A 13 7.71 -10.72 -9.39
N ASN A 14 8.72 -10.80 -10.26
CA ASN A 14 9.82 -9.83 -10.26
C ASN A 14 9.35 -8.47 -10.79
N ASP A 15 8.50 -8.45 -11.82
CA ASP A 15 7.93 -7.21 -12.36
C ASP A 15 6.99 -6.53 -11.35
N ASP A 16 6.14 -7.30 -10.66
CA ASP A 16 5.23 -6.78 -9.62
C ASP A 16 5.99 -6.23 -8.40
N ARG A 17 7.07 -6.91 -7.99
CA ARG A 17 7.93 -6.46 -6.90
C ARG A 17 8.68 -5.17 -7.27
N ASN A 18 9.20 -5.09 -8.50
CA ASN A 18 9.86 -3.90 -9.00
C ASN A 18 8.89 -2.73 -9.16
N PHE A 19 7.64 -2.99 -9.56
CA PHE A 19 6.60 -1.97 -9.63
C PHE A 19 6.23 -1.42 -8.25
N SER A 20 5.98 -2.31 -7.28
CA SER A 20 5.63 -1.91 -5.91
C SER A 20 6.72 -1.04 -5.29
N GLU A 21 7.99 -1.43 -5.47
CA GLU A 21 9.11 -0.66 -4.92
C GLU A 21 9.21 0.73 -5.55
N ARG A 22 9.07 0.83 -6.88
CA ARG A 22 9.05 2.14 -7.56
C ARG A 22 7.88 3.01 -7.11
N LEU A 23 6.70 2.43 -6.97
CA LEU A 23 5.52 3.12 -6.48
C LEU A 23 5.77 3.71 -5.08
N PHE A 24 6.25 2.89 -4.15
CA PHE A 24 6.49 3.33 -2.78
C PHE A 24 7.67 4.29 -2.65
N ASN A 25 8.66 4.22 -3.55
CA ASN A 25 9.69 5.25 -3.65
C ASN A 25 9.08 6.60 -4.01
N VAL A 26 8.24 6.66 -5.04
CA VAL A 26 7.56 7.90 -5.45
C VAL A 26 6.69 8.44 -4.31
N LEU A 27 5.91 7.56 -3.66
CA LEU A 27 5.10 7.96 -2.51
C LEU A 27 5.96 8.50 -1.36
N ASN A 28 7.09 7.88 -1.07
CA ASN A 28 8.03 8.32 -0.02
C ASN A 28 8.68 9.66 -0.34
N GLU A 29 9.00 9.93 -1.60
CA GLU A 29 9.53 11.24 -2.04
C GLU A 29 8.49 12.36 -1.94
N MET A 30 7.21 12.03 -2.12
CA MET A 30 6.09 12.97 -2.03
C MET A 30 5.54 13.11 -0.61
N GLU A 31 5.79 12.13 0.25
CA GLU A 31 5.28 12.07 1.62
C GLU A 31 6.02 13.06 2.51
N LYS A 32 5.26 14.02 3.06
CA LYS A 32 5.68 14.79 4.22
C LYS A 32 4.93 14.25 5.43
N ASN A 33 5.67 13.91 6.49
CA ASN A 33 5.13 13.57 7.82
C ASN A 33 4.31 12.26 7.91
N THR A 34 4.71 11.19 7.23
CA THR A 34 4.15 9.83 7.42
C THR A 34 2.65 9.66 7.11
N CYS A 35 2.06 10.58 6.35
CA CYS A 35 0.63 10.58 6.03
C CYS A 35 0.17 9.45 5.12
N VAL A 36 1.01 8.99 4.19
CA VAL A 36 0.69 7.85 3.33
C VAL A 36 0.71 6.57 4.15
N LYS A 37 1.69 6.41 5.07
CA LYS A 37 1.70 5.29 6.02
C LYS A 37 0.48 5.28 6.93
N ARG A 38 0.09 6.45 7.45
CA ARG A 38 -1.15 6.60 8.22
C ARG A 38 -2.38 6.18 7.42
N LEU A 39 -2.49 6.66 6.18
CA LEU A 39 -3.62 6.33 5.30
C LEU A 39 -3.69 4.83 5.03
N LEU A 40 -2.56 4.17 4.74
CA LEU A 40 -2.52 2.72 4.54
C LEU A 40 -2.89 1.96 5.82
N CYS A 41 -2.46 2.44 6.98
CA CYS A 41 -2.86 1.88 8.27
C CYS A 41 -4.39 2.00 8.49
N GLU A 42 -4.96 3.20 8.29
CA GLU A 42 -6.41 3.42 8.43
C GLU A 42 -7.22 2.58 7.41
N ILE A 43 -6.73 2.43 6.18
CA ILE A 43 -7.33 1.53 5.18
C ILE A 43 -7.21 0.06 5.61
N GLY A 44 -6.09 -0.35 6.21
CA GLY A 44 -5.92 -1.69 6.76
C GLY A 44 -6.92 -2.00 7.87
N ALA A 45 -7.15 -1.04 8.76
CA ALA A 45 -8.10 -1.15 9.87
C ALA A 45 -9.56 -1.22 9.39
N GLU A 46 -9.97 -0.32 8.49
CA GLU A 46 -11.35 -0.28 8.02
C GLU A 46 -11.46 0.22 6.57
N PRO A 47 -11.28 -0.68 5.58
CA PRO A 47 -11.31 -0.31 4.16
C PRO A 47 -12.62 0.36 3.73
N SER A 48 -13.75 -0.04 4.32
CA SER A 48 -15.08 0.45 4.00
C SER A 48 -15.27 1.94 4.34
N LYS A 49 -14.54 2.48 5.33
CA LYS A 49 -14.54 3.93 5.63
C LYS A 49 -14.13 4.76 4.40
N PHE A 50 -13.32 4.19 3.51
CA PHE A 50 -12.81 4.86 2.29
C PHE A 50 -13.56 4.44 1.01
N GLY A 51 -14.73 3.81 1.15
CA GLY A 51 -15.57 3.38 0.04
C GLY A 51 -14.88 2.38 -0.90
N THR A 52 -15.27 2.40 -2.18
CA THR A 52 -14.74 1.47 -3.19
C THR A 52 -13.23 1.59 -3.38
N ILE A 53 -12.68 2.79 -3.20
CA ILE A 53 -11.25 3.03 -3.36
C ILE A 53 -10.47 2.32 -2.26
N GLY A 54 -10.89 2.42 -1.00
CA GLY A 54 -10.29 1.68 0.11
C GLY A 54 -10.21 0.18 -0.16
N LEU A 55 -11.32 -0.40 -0.62
CA LEU A 55 -11.38 -1.83 -1.00
C LEU A 55 -10.43 -2.20 -2.14
N GLN A 56 -10.23 -1.30 -3.12
CA GLN A 56 -9.29 -1.53 -4.21
C GLN A 56 -7.83 -1.42 -3.76
N VAL A 57 -7.52 -0.46 -2.89
CA VAL A 57 -6.19 -0.34 -2.27
C VAL A 57 -5.90 -1.58 -1.43
N THR A 58 -6.84 -2.07 -0.61
CA THR A 58 -6.68 -3.31 0.16
C THR A 58 -6.36 -4.49 -0.76
N LYS A 59 -7.10 -4.66 -1.86
CA LYS A 59 -6.82 -5.72 -2.84
C LYS A 59 -5.41 -5.61 -3.44
N TYR A 60 -4.99 -4.40 -3.77
CA TYR A 60 -3.64 -4.15 -4.28
C TYR A 60 -2.58 -4.53 -3.25
N ILE A 61 -2.65 -4.00 -2.02
CA ILE A 61 -1.65 -4.26 -0.97
C ILE A 61 -1.55 -5.76 -0.65
N LEU A 62 -2.69 -6.46 -0.57
CA LEU A 62 -2.72 -7.91 -0.33
C LEU A 62 -2.18 -8.73 -1.51
N SER A 63 -2.19 -8.17 -2.73
CA SER A 63 -1.61 -8.83 -3.91
C SER A 63 -0.09 -8.70 -3.99
N ILE A 64 0.52 -7.76 -3.24
CA ILE A 64 1.96 -7.54 -3.25
C ILE A 64 2.66 -8.79 -2.67
N PRO A 65 3.58 -9.42 -3.43
CA PRO A 65 4.31 -10.60 -2.97
C PRO A 65 5.15 -10.27 -1.72
N PRO A 66 5.64 -11.28 -0.98
CA PRO A 66 6.56 -11.06 0.11
C PRO A 66 7.78 -10.22 -0.32
N VAL A 67 8.09 -9.20 0.47
CA VAL A 67 9.22 -8.28 0.25
C VAL A 67 10.22 -8.38 1.39
N THR A 68 11.45 -7.93 1.17
CA THR A 68 12.50 -7.92 2.19
C THR A 68 12.30 -6.75 3.16
N TRP A 69 12.66 -6.96 4.43
CA TRP A 69 12.47 -5.96 5.51
C TRP A 69 13.13 -4.61 5.23
N ASN A 70 14.18 -4.59 4.40
CA ASN A 70 14.92 -3.39 4.03
C ASN A 70 14.32 -2.63 2.83
N SER A 71 13.22 -3.11 2.24
CA SER A 71 12.56 -2.45 1.11
C SER A 71 11.60 -1.36 1.57
N LEU A 72 11.39 -0.33 0.76
CA LEU A 72 10.40 0.70 1.07
C LEU A 72 9.00 0.13 1.03
N THR A 73 8.73 -0.80 0.10
CA THR A 73 7.45 -1.55 0.06
C THR A 73 7.12 -2.21 1.40
N PHE A 74 8.12 -2.78 2.08
CA PHE A 74 7.91 -3.42 3.38
C PHE A 74 7.34 -2.45 4.41
N SER A 75 7.92 -1.25 4.53
CA SER A 75 7.47 -0.26 5.53
C SER A 75 6.02 0.19 5.31
N TYR A 76 5.59 0.33 4.06
CA TYR A 76 4.20 0.70 3.75
C TYR A 76 3.23 -0.46 3.94
N LYS A 77 3.66 -1.69 3.62
CA LYS A 77 2.86 -2.90 3.87
C LYS A 77 2.70 -3.17 5.36
N GLU A 78 3.75 -2.97 6.14
CA GLU A 78 3.73 -3.07 7.60
C GLU A 78 2.75 -2.06 8.23
N ALA A 79 2.69 -0.84 7.70
CA ALA A 79 1.71 0.16 8.13
C ALA A 79 0.27 -0.34 7.93
N PHE A 80 -0.02 -0.89 6.75
CA PHE A 80 -1.32 -1.51 6.45
C PHE A 80 -1.62 -2.69 7.38
N GLU A 81 -0.67 -3.59 7.58
CA GLU A 81 -0.82 -4.76 8.45
C GLU A 81 -1.03 -4.38 9.91
N THR A 82 -0.38 -3.30 10.37
CA THR A 82 -0.57 -2.76 11.72
C THR A 82 -2.03 -2.36 11.95
N GLY A 83 -2.63 -1.62 11.01
CA GLY A 83 -4.04 -1.24 11.10
C GLY A 83 -4.97 -2.44 11.02
N LEU A 84 -4.69 -3.39 10.12
CA LEU A 84 -5.46 -4.63 9.98
C LEU A 84 -5.51 -5.45 11.28
N GLN A 85 -4.41 -5.47 12.04
CA GLN A 85 -4.31 -6.26 13.27
C GLN A 85 -4.82 -5.52 14.52
N ASN A 86 -4.65 -4.18 14.57
CA ASN A 86 -4.82 -3.41 15.81
C ASN A 86 -5.93 -2.36 15.74
N GLY A 87 -6.55 -2.14 14.57
CA GLY A 87 -7.57 -1.11 14.39
C GLY A 87 -7.00 0.29 14.11
N ASP A 88 -7.91 1.26 13.96
CA ASP A 88 -7.58 2.62 13.49
C ASP A 88 -6.95 3.51 14.57
N GLU A 89 -7.27 3.28 15.84
CA GLU A 89 -6.72 4.04 16.98
C GLU A 89 -5.18 4.00 17.01
N VAL A 90 -4.58 2.83 16.73
CA VAL A 90 -3.13 2.66 16.69
C VAL A 90 -2.50 3.47 15.55
N CYS A 91 -3.19 3.62 14.42
CA CYS A 91 -2.70 4.41 13.29
C CYS A 91 -2.50 5.89 13.66
N LEU A 92 -3.41 6.45 14.48
CA LEU A 92 -3.32 7.83 14.96
C LEU A 92 -2.14 8.04 15.90
N GLN A 93 -1.84 7.04 16.73
CA GLN A 93 -0.75 7.09 17.70
C GLN A 93 0.61 6.99 17.00
N ILE A 94 0.78 6.00 16.13
CA ILE A 94 2.04 5.72 15.43
C ILE A 94 2.36 6.84 14.43
N TYR A 95 1.36 7.33 13.70
CA TYR A 95 1.53 8.32 12.64
C TYR A 95 0.94 9.69 13.03
N SER A 96 1.14 10.08 14.29
CA SER A 96 0.65 11.33 14.89
C SER A 96 1.16 12.60 14.21
N ASN A 97 2.29 12.52 13.50
CA ASN A 97 2.86 13.63 12.74
C ASN A 97 2.04 14.02 11.50
N CYS A 98 1.11 13.17 11.07
CA CYS A 98 0.24 13.50 9.96
C CYS A 98 -0.93 14.36 10.44
N SER A 99 -0.92 15.65 10.08
CA SER A 99 -1.99 16.61 10.42
C SER A 99 -3.10 16.73 9.36
N TYR A 100 -3.02 15.95 8.27
CA TYR A 100 -3.95 16.05 7.15
C TYR A 100 -5.19 15.16 7.35
N ASN A 101 -6.34 15.59 6.84
CA ASN A 101 -7.52 14.73 6.73
C ASN A 101 -7.35 13.80 5.50
N LEU A 102 -7.10 12.53 5.78
CA LEU A 102 -6.69 11.54 4.79
C LEU A 102 -7.83 10.98 3.94
N TYR A 103 -9.09 11.27 4.30
CA TYR A 103 -10.26 10.86 3.52
C TYR A 103 -10.20 11.41 2.07
N LYS A 104 -9.67 12.62 1.89
CA LYS A 104 -9.46 13.22 0.56
C LYS A 104 -8.19 12.73 -0.14
N ALA A 105 -7.23 12.19 0.60
CA ALA A 105 -5.96 11.70 0.07
C ALA A 105 -6.08 10.30 -0.55
N VAL A 106 -7.13 9.54 -0.23
CA VAL A 106 -7.30 8.17 -0.75
C VAL A 106 -7.46 8.13 -2.28
N SER A 107 -8.16 9.12 -2.86
CA SER A 107 -8.29 9.23 -4.32
C SER A 107 -6.95 9.50 -4.99
N PHE A 108 -6.09 10.29 -4.35
CA PHE A 108 -4.75 10.59 -4.83
C PHE A 108 -3.86 9.35 -4.79
N LEU A 109 -3.88 8.62 -3.68
CA LEU A 109 -3.15 7.35 -3.54
C LEU A 109 -3.56 6.35 -4.62
N TRP A 110 -4.86 6.22 -4.88
CA TRP A 110 -5.37 5.32 -5.92
C TRP A 110 -4.94 5.72 -7.33
N PHE A 111 -4.91 7.02 -7.63
CA PHE A 111 -4.43 7.51 -8.92
C PHE A 111 -2.96 7.13 -9.18
N ILE A 112 -2.13 7.16 -8.14
CA ILE A 112 -0.72 6.75 -8.24
C ILE A 112 -0.59 5.22 -8.37
N ILE A 113 -1.38 4.44 -7.61
CA ILE A 113 -1.40 2.97 -7.70
C ILE A 113 -1.90 2.49 -9.08
N ASN A 114 -2.87 3.19 -9.66
CA ASN A 114 -3.51 2.81 -10.91
C ASN A 114 -3.56 3.99 -11.91
N PRO A 115 -2.41 4.33 -12.53
CA PRO A 115 -2.31 5.49 -13.42
C PRO A 115 -3.04 5.31 -14.76
N LEU A 116 -3.61 4.13 -15.04
CA LEU A 116 -4.22 3.76 -16.33
C LEU A 116 -5.67 3.28 -16.18
N LYS A 117 -6.56 4.16 -15.73
CA LYS A 117 -8.02 4.08 -15.96
C LYS A 117 -8.67 5.47 -16.07
N LEU A 118 -8.15 6.30 -16.99
CA LEU A 118 -8.87 7.41 -17.60
C LEU A 118 -9.03 7.11 -19.09
#